data_AF-A0A328SDU7-F1
#
_entry.id   AF-A0A328SDU7-F1
#
_cell.length_a   1.000
_cell.length_b   1.000
_cell.length_c   1.000
_cell.angle_alpha   90.00
_cell.angle_beta   90.00
_cell.angle_gamma   90.00
#
_symmetry.space_group_name_H-M   'P 1'
#
loop_
_entity.id
_entity.type
_entity.pdbx_description
1 polymer ?
#
loop_
_entity_poly.entity_id
_entity_poly.type
_entity_poly.pdbx_seq_one_letter_code
_entity_poly.pdbx_strand_id
1 'polypeptide(L)' 'EFFWKAIEEITRILKKGGYCCIIAPSSGPVHKNPVDCFRFTSEGMAEIGKYAGLEILETYTNSTEESCPWYDSILIAKK' A
#
# COMPACT_ATOMS: atom_id res chain seq x y z
N GLU A 1 7.95 -1.88 11.48
CA GLU A 1 7.32 -0.78 12.26
C GLU A 1 7.17 0.47 11.38
N PHE A 2 6.41 1.48 11.81
CA PHE A 2 6.31 2.82 11.20
C PHE A 2 5.97 2.87 9.70
N PHE A 3 5.08 2.00 9.22
CA PHE A 3 4.71 1.96 7.80
C PHE A 3 4.18 3.31 7.26
N TRP A 4 3.55 4.12 8.11
CA TRP A 4 3.07 5.46 7.74
C TRP A 4 4.18 6.43 7.37
N LYS A 5 5.35 6.33 8.03
CA LYS A 5 6.51 7.15 7.67
C LYS A 5 7.05 6.83 6.28
N ALA A 6 6.90 5.57 5.83
CA ALA A 6 7.30 5.20 4.48
C ALA A 6 6.44 5.92 3.43
N ILE A 7 5.13 6.00 3.63
CA ILE A 7 4.25 6.70 2.69
C ILE A 7 4.39 8.22 2.76
N GLU A 8 4.71 8.77 3.93
CA GLU A 8 5.07 10.19 4.09
C GLU A 8 6.32 10.51 3.27
N GLU A 9 7.36 9.66 3.32
CA GLU A 9 8.59 9.86 2.55
C GLU A 9 8.38 9.68 1.04
N ILE A 10 7.59 8.68 0.62
CA ILE A 10 7.16 8.52 -0.79
C ILE A 10 6.48 9.81 -1.26
N THR A 11 5.52 10.30 -0.47
CA THR A 11 4.79 11.52 -0.81
C THR A 11 5.72 12.73 -0.82
N ARG A 12 6.67 12.84 0.11
CA ARG A 12 7.65 13.95 0.15
C ARG A 12 8.48 14.01 -1.14
N ILE A 13 8.97 12.88 -1.64
CA ILE A 13 9.87 12.83 -2.82
C ILE A 13 9.13 12.85 -4.17
N LEU A 14 7.84 12.52 -4.20
CA LEU A 14 7.03 12.65 -5.41
C LEU A 14 6.99 14.12 -5.87
N LYS A 15 7.16 14.33 -7.19
CA LYS A 15 6.94 15.64 -7.82
C LYS A 15 5.45 15.99 -7.75
N LYS A 16 5.12 17.28 -7.78
CA LYS A 16 3.73 17.74 -7.90
C LYS A 16 3.09 17.14 -9.16
N GLY A 17 1.91 16.51 -9.03
CA GLY A 17 1.25 15.78 -10.11
C GLY A 17 1.86 14.41 -10.43
N GLY A 18 2.86 13.97 -9.67
CA GLY A 18 3.48 12.66 -9.82
C GLY A 18 2.59 11.53 -9.32
N TYR A 19 2.77 10.34 -9.90
CA TYR A 19 2.00 9.15 -9.60
C TYR A 19 2.84 8.15 -8.80
N CYS A 20 2.19 7.37 -7.96
CA CYS A 20 2.79 6.19 -7.33
C CYS A 20 1.88 4.97 -7.43
N CYS A 21 2.52 3.80 -7.49
CA CYS A 21 1.90 2.50 -7.34
C CYS A 21 2.54 1.82 -6.13
N ILE A 22 1.72 1.40 -5.16
CA ILE A 22 2.18 0.63 -3.99
C ILE A 22 1.45 -0.71 -4.01
N ILE A 23 2.21 -1.78 -3.88
CA ILE A 23 1.73 -3.16 -3.81
C ILE A 23 2.24 -3.75 -2.50
N ALA A 24 1.33 -4.27 -1.68
CA ALA A 24 1.66 -4.89 -0.39
C ALA A 24 0.72 -6.08 -0.12
N PRO A 25 1.18 -7.14 0.56
CA PRO A 25 0.35 -8.32 0.81
C PRO A 25 -0.87 -7.98 1.67
N SER A 26 -2.00 -8.62 1.39
CA SER A 26 -3.21 -8.57 2.25
C SER A 26 -3.29 -9.79 3.17
N SER A 27 -2.71 -10.91 2.73
CA SER A 27 -2.83 -12.22 3.37
C SER A 27 -1.51 -13.02 3.29
N GLY A 28 -1.60 -14.33 3.47
CA GLY A 28 -0.47 -15.26 3.39
C GLY A 28 0.27 -15.43 4.72
N PRO A 29 1.32 -16.27 4.75
CA PRO A 29 2.10 -16.51 5.96
C PRO A 29 2.77 -15.24 6.49
N VAL A 30 2.79 -15.07 7.82
CA VAL A 30 3.49 -13.94 8.46
C VAL A 30 5.00 -14.08 8.27
N HIS A 31 5.64 -13.06 7.70
CA HIS A 31 7.09 -13.06 7.43
C HIS A 31 7.79 -11.99 8.28
N LYS A 32 8.16 -12.37 9.51
CA LYS A 32 8.73 -11.46 10.51
C LYS A 32 10.25 -11.35 10.37
N ASN A 33 10.78 -10.12 10.35
CA ASN A 33 12.18 -9.85 10.67
C ASN A 33 12.43 -8.35 10.99
N PRO A 34 12.26 -7.85 12.23
CA PRO A 34 11.75 -8.50 13.45
C PRO A 34 10.22 -8.50 13.57
N VAL A 35 9.52 -7.64 12.82
CA VAL A 35 8.04 -7.58 12.78
C VAL A 35 7.54 -7.51 11.34
N ASP A 36 6.26 -7.79 11.14
CA ASP A 36 5.55 -7.69 9.86
C ASP A 36 4.46 -6.62 10.00
N CYS A 37 4.62 -5.49 9.31
CA CYS A 37 3.73 -4.32 9.44
C CYS A 37 3.09 -3.88 8.13
N PHE A 38 3.31 -4.60 7.03
CA PHE A 38 2.80 -4.27 5.71
C PHE A 38 1.79 -5.33 5.27
N ARG A 39 0.71 -5.45 6.05
CA ARG A 39 -0.48 -6.21 5.67
C ARG A 39 -1.66 -5.28 5.58
N PHE A 40 -2.11 -5.03 4.35
CA PHE A 40 -3.19 -4.09 4.10
C PHE A 40 -4.28 -4.74 3.27
N THR A 41 -5.52 -4.49 3.67
CA THR A 41 -6.66 -4.53 2.74
C THR A 41 -6.59 -3.33 1.79
N SER A 42 -7.36 -3.34 0.71
CA SER A 42 -7.51 -2.17 -0.16
C SER A 42 -7.97 -0.92 0.60
N GLU A 43 -8.87 -1.07 1.56
CA GLU A 43 -9.33 0.03 2.41
C GLU A 43 -8.19 0.60 3.27
N GLY A 44 -7.37 -0.27 3.87
CA GLY A 44 -6.18 0.15 4.61
C GLY A 44 -5.16 0.89 3.74
N MET A 45 -4.95 0.43 2.50
CA MET A 45 -4.10 1.11 1.51
C MET A 45 -4.66 2.49 1.13
N ALA A 46 -5.97 2.60 0.96
CA ALA A 46 -6.61 3.87 0.64
C ALA A 46 -6.45 4.89 1.77
N GLU A 47 -6.72 4.48 3.02
CA GLU A 47 -6.64 5.38 4.17
C GLU A 47 -5.20 5.82 4.46
N ILE A 48 -4.20 4.95 4.28
CA ILE A 48 -2.80 5.35 4.48
C ILE A 48 -2.32 6.33 3.38
N GLY A 49 -2.80 6.17 2.15
CA GLY A 49 -2.56 7.14 1.07
C GLY A 49 -3.22 8.50 1.33
N LYS A 50 -4.49 8.50 1.77
CA LYS A 50 -5.20 9.73 2.16
C LYS A 50 -4.52 10.44 3.32
N TYR A 51 -4.08 9.70 4.33
CA TYR A 51 -3.31 10.22 5.46
C TYR A 51 -2.06 10.97 4.98
N ALA A 52 -1.37 10.45 3.95
CA ALA A 52 -0.18 11.09 3.38
C ALA A 52 -0.50 12.28 2.44
N GLY A 53 -1.77 12.59 2.20
CA GLY A 53 -2.20 13.68 1.31
C GLY A 53 -2.19 13.33 -0.18
N LEU A 54 -2.27 12.04 -0.52
CA LEU A 54 -2.39 11.58 -1.91
C LEU A 54 -3.85 11.52 -2.35
N GLU A 55 -4.11 11.86 -3.62
CA GLU A 55 -5.36 11.58 -4.32
C GLU A 55 -5.39 10.09 -4.72
N ILE A 56 -6.39 9.34 -4.24
CA ILE A 56 -6.54 7.93 -4.58
C ILE A 56 -7.23 7.80 -5.94
N LEU A 57 -6.55 7.17 -6.90
CA LEU A 57 -7.08 6.94 -8.23
C LEU A 57 -7.70 5.54 -8.36
N GLU A 58 -7.03 4.55 -7.79
CA GLU A 58 -7.48 3.16 -7.81
C GLU A 58 -6.96 2.40 -6.59
N THR A 59 -7.77 1.52 -6.03
CA THR A 59 -7.34 0.58 -5.01
C THR A 59 -8.18 -0.69 -5.03
N TYR A 60 -7.53 -1.84 -4.93
CA TYR A 60 -8.17 -3.14 -4.88
C TYR A 60 -7.23 -4.17 -4.28
N THR A 61 -7.80 -5.29 -3.82
CA THR A 61 -7.04 -6.47 -3.42
C THR A 61 -7.20 -7.52 -4.51
N ASN A 62 -6.09 -8.03 -5.03
CA ASN A 62 -6.14 -9.07 -6.05
C ASN A 62 -6.57 -10.40 -5.40
N SER A 63 -7.77 -10.85 -5.73
CA SER A 63 -8.38 -12.06 -5.16
C SER A 63 -8.35 -13.26 -6.11
N THR A 64 -7.55 -13.23 -7.19
CA THR A 64 -7.44 -14.36 -8.11
C THR A 64 -6.67 -15.53 -7.49
N GLU A 65 -6.86 -16.74 -8.02
CA GLU A 65 -6.17 -17.94 -7.54
C GLU A 65 -4.66 -17.84 -7.71
N GLU A 66 -4.17 -17.19 -8.77
CA GLU A 66 -2.75 -16.98 -9.03
C GLU A 66 -2.09 -16.06 -7.99
N SER A 67 -2.89 -15.25 -7.29
CA SER A 67 -2.42 -14.35 -6.23
C SER A 67 -2.32 -15.05 -4.87
N CYS A 68 -2.75 -16.31 -4.77
CA CYS A 68 -2.59 -17.12 -3.57
C CYS A 68 -1.09 -17.34 -3.26
N PRO A 69 -0.64 -17.24 -1.99
CA PRO A 69 -1.43 -16.98 -0.78
C PRO A 69 -1.51 -15.51 -0.36
N TRP A 70 -0.87 -14.61 -1.09
CA TRP A 70 -0.60 -13.24 -0.61
C TRP A 70 -1.75 -12.27 -0.84
N TYR A 71 -2.48 -12.45 -1.95
CA TYR A 71 -3.61 -11.61 -2.36
C TYR A 71 -3.27 -10.12 -2.21
N ASP A 72 -2.28 -9.64 -2.97
CA ASP A 72 -1.74 -8.30 -2.76
C ASP A 72 -2.80 -7.20 -2.92
N SER A 73 -2.74 -6.20 -2.05
CA SER A 73 -3.48 -4.96 -2.19
C SER A 73 -2.65 -3.94 -2.96
N ILE A 74 -3.31 -3.28 -3.91
CA ILE A 74 -2.74 -2.30 -4.82
C ILE A 74 -3.32 -0.92 -4.50
N LEU A 75 -2.46 0.08 -4.54
CA LEU A 75 -2.80 1.50 -4.48
C LEU A 75 -2.18 2.22 -5.67
N ILE A 76 -3.01 2.85 -6.49
CA ILE A 76 -2.58 3.83 -7.49
C ILE A 76 -3.05 5.20 -7.01
N ALA A 77 -2.11 6.13 -6.85
CA ALA A 77 -2.40 7.44 -6.30
C ALA A 77 -1.55 8.54 -6.95
N LYS A 78 -1.96 9.78 -6.73
CA LYS A 78 -1.32 10.99 -7.27
C LYS A 78 -1.07 12.02 -6.16
N LYS A 79 0.04 12.74 -6.26
CA LYS A 79 0.36 13.88 -5.38
C LYS A 79 -0.10 15.21 -5.96
#